data_AF-V5GLM4-F1
#
_entry.id   AF-V5GLM4-F1
#
_cell.length_a   1.000
_cell.length_b   1.000
_cell.length_c   1.000
_cell.angle_alpha   90.00
_cell.angle_beta   90.00
_cell.angle_gamma   90.00
#
_symmetry.space_group_name_H-M   'P 1'
#
loop_
_entity.id
_entity.type
_entity.pdbx_description
1 polymer ?
#
loop_
_entity_poly.entity_id
_entity_poly.type
_entity_poly.pdbx_seq_one_letter_code
_entity_poly.pdbx_strand_id
1 'polypeptide(L)'
;IIEYSEVFCELSAKKLWGVTGKWIIIVCIQVFKCVTRLMLIYRYKETVIQHPPIPVLDRKNIKSATNLSTIGEMAQNQFDTSSFILKSSGRVVRKIEASPPLALRTWKPVPKSQNISCENKELIEEVLSGRKLIAETIYVTKPMIHLASQACFGTKTWKPWLIALTMDLASLHLYRSCRAIPLNSLTPQQRLQLSKRQLLLVLYIIRSPFYEKQSRDKINALLE
;
A
#
# COMPACT_ATOMS: atom_id res chain seq x y z
N ILE A 1 6.30 -10.49 12.00
CA ILE A 1 7.24 -11.63 12.14
C ILE A 1 8.64 -11.24 11.69
N ILE A 2 8.83 -10.81 10.43
CA ILE A 2 10.16 -10.40 9.91
C ILE A 2 10.80 -9.27 10.72
N GLU A 3 10.03 -8.26 11.15
CA GLU A 3 10.53 -7.15 11.98
C GLU A 3 11.05 -7.62 13.35
N TYR A 4 10.39 -8.62 13.96
CA TYR A 4 10.83 -9.15 15.26
C TYR A 4 12.09 -10.02 15.13
N SER A 5 12.23 -10.78 14.04
CA SER A 5 13.45 -11.55 13.78
C SER A 5 14.67 -10.67 13.44
N GLU A 6 14.44 -9.49 12.90
CA GLU A 6 15.50 -8.53 12.53
C GLU A 6 16.22 -8.00 13.77
N VAL A 7 15.48 -7.56 14.78
CA VAL A 7 16.06 -7.06 16.04
C VAL A 7 16.89 -8.16 16.73
N PHE A 8 16.41 -9.40 16.71
CA PHE A 8 17.14 -10.54 17.25
C PHE A 8 18.43 -10.82 16.49
N CYS A 9 18.38 -10.77 15.15
CA CYS A 9 19.57 -10.94 14.32
C CYS A 9 20.59 -9.82 14.54
N GLU A 10 20.15 -8.56 14.68
CA GLU A 10 21.03 -7.42 14.98
C GLU A 10 21.73 -7.57 16.33
N LEU A 11 20.98 -7.96 17.36
CA LEU A 11 21.51 -8.18 18.72
C LEU A 11 22.53 -9.33 18.72
N SER A 12 22.23 -10.41 17.99
CA SER A 12 23.12 -11.56 17.83
C SER A 12 24.41 -11.18 17.11
N ALA A 13 24.33 -10.49 15.97
CA ALA A 13 25.51 -10.03 15.23
C ALA A 13 26.38 -9.08 16.05
N LYS A 14 25.76 -8.15 16.79
CA LYS A 14 26.51 -7.20 17.63
C LYS A 14 27.32 -7.93 18.70
N LYS A 15 26.78 -9.03 19.24
CA LYS A 15 27.43 -9.84 20.27
C LYS A 15 28.57 -10.71 19.73
N LEU A 16 28.43 -11.28 18.52
CA LEU A 16 29.40 -12.21 17.93
C LEU A 16 30.48 -11.54 17.08
N TRP A 17 30.14 -10.49 16.32
CA TRP A 17 31.01 -9.89 15.30
C TRP A 17 31.17 -8.37 15.45
N GLY A 18 30.75 -7.82 16.59
CA GLY A 18 30.86 -6.39 16.86
C GLY A 18 30.07 -5.51 15.90
N VAL A 19 30.56 -4.28 15.67
CA VAL A 19 29.84 -3.25 14.88
C VAL A 19 29.79 -3.61 13.40
N THR A 20 30.85 -4.18 12.84
CA THR A 20 30.93 -4.56 11.42
C THR A 20 29.96 -5.68 11.09
N GLY A 21 29.86 -6.70 11.95
CA GLY A 21 28.89 -7.79 11.77
C GLY A 21 27.44 -7.33 11.80
N LYS A 22 27.12 -6.34 12.64
CA LYS A 22 25.79 -5.72 12.67
C LYS A 22 25.41 -5.16 11.30
N TRP A 23 26.30 -4.38 10.68
CA TRP A 23 26.04 -3.78 9.36
C TRP A 23 25.89 -4.81 8.26
N ILE A 24 26.69 -5.88 8.28
CA ILE A 24 26.58 -6.98 7.31
C ILE A 24 25.20 -7.64 7.40
N ILE A 25 24.72 -7.98 8.61
CA ILE A 25 23.40 -8.59 8.78
C ILE A 25 22.28 -7.66 8.31
N ILE A 26 22.34 -6.37 8.63
CA ILE A 26 21.34 -5.39 8.18
C ILE A 26 21.30 -5.34 6.65
N VAL A 27 22.46 -5.29 5.99
CA VAL A 27 22.55 -5.31 4.52
C VAL A 27 21.93 -6.58 3.97
N CYS A 28 22.27 -7.76 4.51
CA CYS A 28 21.72 -9.05 4.05
C CYS A 28 20.20 -9.12 4.18
N ILE A 29 19.64 -8.72 5.33
CA ILE A 29 18.18 -8.69 5.55
C ILE A 29 17.52 -7.72 4.58
N GLN A 30 18.12 -6.55 4.37
CA GLN A 30 17.55 -5.54 3.50
C GLN A 30 17.57 -5.96 2.03
N VAL A 31 18.63 -6.64 1.58
CA VAL A 31 18.71 -7.28 0.26
C VAL A 31 17.62 -8.33 0.11
N PHE A 32 17.47 -9.22 1.09
CA PHE A 32 16.43 -10.25 1.06
C PHE A 32 15.01 -9.67 0.97
N LYS A 33 14.70 -8.63 1.77
CA LYS A 33 13.43 -7.89 1.69
C LYS A 33 13.22 -7.26 0.31
N CYS A 34 14.28 -6.69 -0.27
CA CYS A 34 14.24 -6.08 -1.60
C CYS A 34 13.94 -7.11 -2.70
N VAL A 35 14.68 -8.23 -2.72
CA VAL A 35 14.50 -9.32 -3.68
C VAL A 35 13.10 -9.90 -3.59
N THR A 36 12.60 -10.14 -2.38
CA THR A 36 11.23 -10.64 -2.17
C THR A 36 10.18 -9.70 -2.76
N ARG A 37 10.32 -8.38 -2.54
CA ARG A 37 9.39 -7.38 -3.11
C ARG A 37 9.51 -7.29 -4.63
N LEU A 38 10.73 -7.36 -5.19
CA LEU A 38 10.95 -7.38 -6.63
C LEU A 38 10.36 -8.63 -7.29
N MET A 39 10.54 -9.79 -6.66
CA MET A 39 9.92 -11.04 -7.10
C MET A 39 8.39 -10.91 -7.09
N LEU A 40 7.82 -10.27 -6.06
CA LEU A 40 6.38 -10.04 -5.98
C LEU A 40 5.88 -9.19 -7.17
N ILE A 41 6.56 -8.08 -7.44
CA ILE A 41 6.21 -7.17 -8.54
C ILE A 41 6.31 -7.89 -9.89
N TYR A 42 7.40 -8.64 -10.12
CA TYR A 42 7.66 -9.29 -11.41
C TYR A 42 6.77 -10.51 -11.66
N ARG A 43 6.50 -11.33 -10.64
CA ARG A 43 5.70 -12.56 -10.78
C ARG A 43 4.19 -12.31 -10.69
N TYR A 44 3.74 -11.43 -9.80
CA TYR A 44 2.31 -11.24 -9.53
C TYR A 44 1.72 -10.02 -10.23
N LYS A 45 2.54 -9.22 -10.95
CA LYS A 45 2.13 -7.97 -11.61
C LYS A 45 1.34 -7.04 -10.67
N GLU A 46 1.58 -7.11 -9.36
CA GLU A 46 0.95 -6.23 -8.39
C GLU A 46 1.53 -4.83 -8.57
N THR A 47 0.81 -4.00 -9.32
CA THR A 47 1.28 -2.66 -9.72
C THR A 47 1.37 -1.66 -8.57
N VAL A 48 0.79 -1.97 -7.40
CA VAL A 48 0.91 -1.16 -6.19
C VAL A 48 0.88 -2.08 -4.97
N ILE A 49 2.01 -2.19 -4.26
CA ILE A 49 2.08 -2.94 -3.01
C ILE A 49 1.21 -2.21 -1.98
N GLN A 50 0.06 -2.79 -1.65
CA GLN A 50 -0.90 -2.19 -0.74
C GLN A 50 -0.54 -2.50 0.72
N HIS A 51 -0.61 -1.48 1.57
CA HIS A 51 -0.52 -1.62 3.02
C HIS A 51 -1.80 -1.05 3.63
N PRO A 52 -2.71 -1.88 4.17
CA PRO A 52 -2.67 -3.34 4.32
C PRO A 52 -2.85 -4.12 3.00
N PRO A 53 -2.35 -5.37 2.91
CA PRO A 53 -2.43 -6.20 1.71
C PRO A 53 -3.87 -6.64 1.35
N ILE A 54 -4.80 -6.54 2.31
CA ILE A 54 -6.20 -6.91 2.10
C ILE A 54 -6.99 -5.63 1.81
N PRO A 55 -7.56 -5.47 0.58
CA PRO A 55 -8.39 -4.32 0.28
C PRO A 55 -9.66 -4.36 1.14
N VAL A 56 -10.01 -3.23 1.75
CA VAL A 56 -11.27 -3.12 2.48
C VAL A 56 -12.45 -3.35 1.54
N LEU A 57 -13.39 -4.19 1.96
CA LEU A 57 -14.62 -4.44 1.22
C LEU A 57 -15.49 -3.18 1.27
N ASP A 58 -15.67 -2.52 0.13
CA ASP A 58 -16.49 -1.31 0.02
C ASP A 58 -17.98 -1.69 0.02
N ARG A 59 -18.57 -1.73 1.22
CA ARG A 59 -19.98 -2.10 1.43
C ARG A 59 -20.98 -1.14 0.77
N LYS A 60 -20.56 0.08 0.39
CA LYS A 60 -21.44 1.09 -0.23
C LYS A 60 -21.67 0.79 -1.72
N ASN A 61 -20.63 0.35 -2.43
CA ASN A 61 -20.72 0.00 -3.85
C ASN A 61 -21.41 -1.34 -4.12
N ILE A 62 -21.52 -2.23 -3.11
CA ILE A 62 -22.28 -3.48 -3.24
C ILE A 62 -23.78 -3.20 -3.39
N LYS A 63 -24.29 -2.16 -2.71
CA LYS A 63 -25.72 -1.80 -2.79
C LYS A 63 -26.11 -1.21 -4.14
N SER A 64 -25.20 -0.47 -4.79
CA SER A 64 -25.45 0.09 -6.13
C SER A 64 -25.42 -0.96 -7.22
N ALA A 65 -24.63 -2.03 -7.08
CA ALA A 65 -24.61 -3.15 -8.03
C ALA A 65 -25.90 -3.99 -8.00
N THR A 66 -26.61 -4.04 -6.86
CA THR A 66 -27.92 -4.70 -6.74
C THR A 66 -29.04 -3.92 -7.44
N ASN A 67 -28.84 -2.64 -7.77
CA ASN A 67 -29.84 -1.80 -8.42
C ASN A 67 -29.87 -1.94 -9.96
N LEU A 68 -29.25 -2.99 -10.54
CA LEU A 68 -29.49 -3.34 -11.94
C LEU A 68 -30.88 -3.97 -12.04
N SER A 69 -31.82 -3.13 -12.45
CA SER A 69 -33.26 -3.14 -12.20
C SER A 69 -34.08 -4.17 -12.99
N THR A 70 -33.65 -5.43 -13.05
CA THR A 70 -34.43 -6.47 -13.75
C THR A 70 -34.46 -7.83 -13.04
N ILE A 71 -33.65 -8.04 -11.99
CA ILE A 71 -33.66 -9.27 -11.15
C ILE A 71 -34.11 -8.95 -9.70
N GLY A 72 -34.40 -7.67 -9.41
CA GLY A 72 -34.74 -7.21 -8.06
C GLY A 72 -36.07 -7.74 -7.53
N GLU A 73 -37.11 -7.83 -8.36
CA GLU A 73 -38.47 -8.11 -7.88
C GLU A 73 -38.66 -9.56 -7.39
N MET A 74 -38.07 -10.55 -8.07
CA MET A 74 -38.12 -11.95 -7.64
C MET A 74 -37.27 -12.22 -6.39
N ALA A 75 -36.10 -11.59 -6.29
CA ALA A 75 -35.19 -11.76 -5.16
C ALA A 75 -35.69 -11.05 -3.89
N GLN A 76 -36.38 -9.91 -4.03
CA GLN A 76 -36.90 -9.13 -2.92
C GLN A 76 -38.09 -9.82 -2.24
N ASN A 77 -38.99 -10.42 -3.04
CA ASN A 77 -40.10 -11.24 -2.52
C ASN A 77 -39.61 -12.44 -1.68
N GLN A 78 -38.54 -13.14 -2.12
CA GLN A 78 -37.90 -14.19 -1.32
C GLN A 78 -37.15 -13.64 -0.09
N PHE A 79 -36.59 -12.43 -0.17
CA PHE A 79 -35.88 -11.82 0.96
C PHE A 79 -36.84 -11.41 2.08
N ASP A 80 -38.05 -10.96 1.75
CA ASP A 80 -39.07 -10.57 2.73
C ASP A 80 -39.65 -11.79 3.46
N THR A 81 -39.85 -12.93 2.78
CA THR A 81 -40.28 -14.19 3.45
C THR A 81 -39.20 -14.72 4.41
N SER A 82 -37.94 -14.45 4.07
CA SER A 82 -36.76 -15.06 4.66
C SER A 82 -35.93 -14.12 5.53
N SER A 83 -36.47 -12.95 5.90
CA SER A 83 -35.84 -11.97 6.79
C SER A 83 -36.76 -11.57 7.94
N PHE A 84 -36.17 -10.95 8.97
CA PHE A 84 -36.87 -10.41 10.12
C PHE A 84 -36.26 -9.05 10.50
N ILE A 85 -37.07 -8.18 11.12
CA ILE A 85 -36.66 -6.83 11.50
C ILE A 85 -36.30 -6.81 12.98
N LEU A 86 -35.11 -6.29 13.31
CA LEU A 86 -34.69 -6.18 14.69
C LEU A 86 -35.44 -5.03 15.38
N LYS A 87 -36.22 -5.35 16.43
CA LYS A 87 -37.13 -4.40 17.11
C LYS A 87 -36.46 -3.12 17.61
N SER A 88 -35.19 -3.20 18.05
CA SER A 88 -34.46 -2.06 18.60
C SER A 88 -33.75 -1.18 17.55
N SER A 89 -33.37 -1.74 16.40
CA SER A 89 -32.54 -1.02 15.41
C SER A 89 -33.21 -0.84 14.05
N GLY A 90 -34.40 -1.42 13.84
CA GLY A 90 -35.11 -1.42 12.56
C GLY A 90 -34.35 -2.13 11.42
N ARG A 91 -33.25 -2.84 11.72
CA ARG A 91 -32.40 -3.46 10.72
C ARG A 91 -33.00 -4.79 10.27
N VAL A 92 -33.18 -4.94 8.96
CA VAL A 92 -33.62 -6.20 8.33
C VAL A 92 -32.45 -7.18 8.31
N VAL A 93 -32.65 -8.38 8.88
CA VAL A 93 -31.65 -9.45 8.99
C VAL A 93 -32.23 -10.74 8.40
N ARG A 94 -31.42 -11.49 7.65
CA ARG A 94 -31.84 -12.78 7.05
C ARG A 94 -32.01 -13.86 8.14
N LYS A 95 -33.07 -14.66 8.05
CA LYS A 95 -33.32 -15.82 8.92
C LYS A 95 -32.24 -16.88 8.67
N ILE A 96 -31.91 -17.65 9.71
CA ILE A 96 -30.88 -18.70 9.61
C ILE A 96 -31.31 -19.80 8.61
N GLU A 97 -32.59 -20.14 8.63
CA GLU A 97 -33.25 -21.12 7.73
C GLU A 97 -33.20 -20.70 6.26
N ALA A 98 -33.02 -19.40 5.98
CA ALA A 98 -32.88 -18.86 4.63
C ALA A 98 -31.49 -19.07 4.02
N SER A 99 -30.56 -19.65 4.78
CA SER A 99 -29.21 -19.88 4.30
C SER A 99 -29.21 -21.06 3.33
N PRO A 100 -28.58 -20.94 2.15
CA PRO A 100 -28.41 -22.09 1.27
C PRO A 100 -27.63 -23.19 1.99
N PRO A 101 -27.93 -24.48 1.70
CA PRO A 101 -27.24 -25.61 2.32
C PRO A 101 -25.74 -25.52 2.08
N LEU A 102 -24.93 -26.10 2.98
CA LEU A 102 -23.46 -25.97 2.99
C LEU A 102 -22.83 -26.29 1.63
N ALA A 103 -23.39 -27.26 0.88
CA ALA A 103 -22.93 -27.66 -0.44
C ALA A 103 -23.09 -26.56 -1.53
N LEU A 104 -24.04 -25.64 -1.37
CA LEU A 104 -24.32 -24.55 -2.31
C LEU A 104 -23.74 -23.20 -1.85
N ARG A 105 -22.99 -23.17 -0.74
CA ARG A 105 -22.38 -21.94 -0.23
C ARG A 105 -21.09 -21.63 -0.98
N THR A 106 -21.08 -20.54 -1.75
CA THR A 106 -19.85 -20.00 -2.33
C THR A 106 -19.15 -19.09 -1.32
N TRP A 107 -17.97 -19.51 -0.86
CA TRP A 107 -17.06 -18.68 -0.05
C TRP A 107 -16.22 -17.70 -0.88
N LYS A 108 -16.59 -17.49 -2.14
CA LYS A 108 -15.90 -16.57 -3.04
C LYS A 108 -16.27 -15.14 -2.66
N PRO A 109 -15.30 -14.19 -2.71
CA PRO A 109 -15.60 -12.77 -2.53
C PRO A 109 -16.68 -12.31 -3.52
N VAL A 110 -17.52 -11.36 -3.11
CA VAL A 110 -18.53 -10.75 -4.00
C VAL A 110 -17.80 -10.17 -5.23
N PRO A 111 -18.17 -10.57 -6.46
CA PRO A 111 -17.52 -10.08 -7.66
C PRO A 111 -17.72 -8.56 -7.75
N LYS A 112 -16.63 -7.82 -8.00
CA LYS A 112 -16.71 -6.39 -8.29
C LYS A 112 -17.31 -6.24 -9.69
N SER A 113 -18.29 -5.35 -9.86
CA SER A 113 -18.83 -5.00 -11.18
C SER A 113 -17.70 -4.49 -12.06
N GLN A 114 -17.26 -5.30 -13.03
CA GLN A 114 -16.28 -4.88 -14.03
C GLN A 114 -17.02 -3.94 -15.00
N ASN A 115 -16.60 -2.68 -15.04
CA ASN A 115 -17.08 -1.73 -16.03
C ASN A 115 -16.53 -2.18 -17.39
N ILE A 116 -17.38 -2.80 -18.21
CA ILE A 116 -17.11 -3.17 -19.60
C ILE A 116 -16.73 -1.89 -20.34
N SER A 117 -15.46 -1.75 -20.70
CA SER A 117 -15.02 -0.67 -21.57
C SER A 117 -13.71 -1.01 -22.28
N CYS A 118 -13.90 -1.52 -23.50
CA CYS A 118 -13.13 -1.33 -24.74
C CYS A 118 -11.59 -1.49 -24.72
N GLU A 119 -11.15 -2.44 -25.55
CA GLU A 119 -9.85 -2.72 -26.19
C GLU A 119 -8.77 -1.59 -26.15
N ASN A 120 -9.14 -0.33 -26.40
CA ASN A 120 -8.20 0.81 -26.31
C ASN A 120 -7.70 1.12 -24.88
N LYS A 121 -8.43 0.70 -23.84
CA LYS A 121 -7.97 0.81 -22.45
C LYS A 121 -6.85 -0.18 -22.14
N GLU A 122 -6.82 -1.34 -22.79
CA GLU A 122 -5.86 -2.41 -22.46
C GLU A 122 -4.44 -2.00 -22.85
N LEU A 123 -4.24 -1.41 -24.03
CA LEU A 123 -2.93 -0.91 -24.47
C LEU A 123 -2.42 0.26 -23.61
N ILE A 124 -3.32 1.18 -23.23
CA ILE A 124 -2.99 2.30 -22.34
C ILE A 124 -2.69 1.78 -20.93
N GLU A 125 -3.42 0.77 -20.46
CA GLU A 125 -3.16 0.11 -19.18
C GLU A 125 -1.83 -0.65 -19.17
N GLU A 126 -1.43 -1.30 -20.28
CA GLU A 126 -0.15 -2.00 -20.39
C GLU A 126 1.04 -1.02 -20.32
N VAL A 127 0.96 0.10 -21.06
CA VAL A 127 2.00 1.14 -21.02
C VAL A 127 2.03 1.84 -19.66
N LEU A 128 0.87 2.13 -19.05
CA LEU A 128 0.81 2.64 -17.67
C LEU A 128 1.35 1.61 -16.67
N SER A 129 1.09 0.33 -16.88
CA SER A 129 1.55 -0.76 -16.01
C SER A 129 3.06 -0.85 -16.02
N GLY A 130 3.70 -0.76 -17.20
CA GLY A 130 5.16 -0.71 -17.32
C GLY A 130 5.78 0.48 -16.60
N ARG A 131 5.24 1.70 -16.79
CA ARG A 131 5.75 2.90 -16.09
C ARG A 131 5.50 2.86 -14.58
N LYS A 132 4.35 2.33 -14.13
CA LYS A 132 4.08 2.07 -12.71
C LYS A 132 5.06 1.05 -12.13
N LEU A 133 5.39 0.01 -12.88
CA LEU A 133 6.36 -1.01 -12.47
C LEU A 133 7.74 -0.39 -12.22
N ILE A 134 8.19 0.51 -13.11
CA ILE A 134 9.42 1.28 -12.91
C ILE A 134 9.32 2.14 -11.65
N ALA A 135 8.22 2.86 -11.44
CA ALA A 135 8.01 3.68 -10.24
C ALA A 135 8.03 2.86 -8.94
N GLU A 136 7.41 1.68 -8.93
CA GLU A 136 7.44 0.78 -7.77
C GLU A 136 8.83 0.16 -7.57
N THR A 137 9.55 -0.16 -8.65
CA THR A 137 10.93 -0.68 -8.56
C THR A 137 11.86 0.35 -7.91
N ILE A 138 11.75 1.62 -8.31
CA ILE A 138 12.45 2.76 -7.71
C ILE A 138 12.09 2.87 -6.21
N TYR A 139 10.81 2.73 -5.86
CA TYR A 139 10.38 2.80 -4.46
C TYR A 139 10.87 1.61 -3.61
N VAL A 140 10.88 0.40 -4.16
CA VAL A 140 11.34 -0.82 -3.47
C VAL A 140 12.86 -0.80 -3.25
N THR A 141 13.63 -0.22 -4.18
CA THR A 141 15.09 -0.13 -4.09
C THR A 141 15.58 0.99 -3.17
N LYS A 142 14.72 1.93 -2.77
CA LYS A 142 15.01 3.01 -1.81
C LYS A 142 15.92 2.60 -0.62
N PRO A 143 15.59 1.60 0.20
CA PRO A 143 16.41 1.25 1.35
C PRO A 143 17.80 0.72 0.96
N MET A 144 17.95 0.11 -0.22
CA MET A 144 19.26 -0.32 -0.72
C MET A 144 20.12 0.86 -1.14
N ILE A 145 19.51 1.84 -1.79
CA ILE A 145 20.19 3.07 -2.19
C ILE A 145 20.58 3.88 -0.96
N HIS A 146 19.72 3.93 0.06
CA HIS A 146 20.05 4.57 1.33
C HIS A 146 21.22 3.87 2.03
N LEU A 147 21.23 2.54 2.11
CA LEU A 147 22.35 1.76 2.66
C LEU A 147 23.65 1.96 1.86
N ALA A 148 23.59 1.92 0.53
CA ALA A 148 24.73 2.14 -0.34
C ALA A 148 25.29 3.55 -0.15
N SER A 149 24.43 4.56 -0.10
CA SER A 149 24.82 5.93 0.20
C SER A 149 25.45 6.06 1.60
N GLN A 150 24.93 5.34 2.59
CA GLN A 150 25.48 5.36 3.94
C GLN A 150 26.85 4.67 4.01
N ALA A 151 27.08 3.65 3.18
CA ALA A 151 28.39 3.01 3.02
C ALA A 151 29.41 3.94 2.34
N CYS A 152 29.01 4.67 1.29
CA CYS A 152 29.92 5.58 0.57
C CYS A 152 30.19 6.91 1.29
N PHE A 153 29.16 7.54 1.87
CA PHE A 153 29.25 8.88 2.46
C PHE A 153 29.35 8.89 3.99
N GLY A 154 29.37 7.71 4.60
CA GLY A 154 29.41 7.53 6.06
C GLY A 154 28.09 7.83 6.76
N THR A 155 28.06 7.58 8.07
CA THR A 155 26.84 7.64 8.89
C THR A 155 26.53 9.02 9.48
N LYS A 156 27.49 9.96 9.41
CA LYS A 156 27.37 11.30 10.02
C LYS A 156 26.95 12.39 9.04
N THR A 157 26.79 12.07 7.76
CA THR A 157 26.49 13.06 6.72
C THR A 157 24.99 13.07 6.41
N TRP A 158 24.48 14.23 5.99
CA TRP A 158 23.08 14.41 5.58
C TRP A 158 22.85 13.98 4.11
N LYS A 159 23.90 13.53 3.42
CA LYS A 159 23.85 13.14 1.99
C LYS A 159 22.96 11.90 1.75
N PRO A 160 23.05 10.81 2.55
CA PRO A 160 22.16 9.65 2.39
C PRO A 160 20.68 10.00 2.56
N TRP A 161 20.39 10.96 3.43
CA TRP A 161 19.05 11.47 3.62
C TRP A 161 18.52 12.18 2.36
N LEU A 162 19.33 13.05 1.72
CA LEU A 162 18.93 13.72 0.49
C LEU A 162 18.78 12.73 -0.67
N ILE A 163 19.63 11.72 -0.75
CA ILE A 163 19.52 10.67 -1.77
C ILE A 163 18.22 9.87 -1.61
N ALA A 164 17.84 9.51 -0.38
CA ALA A 164 16.55 8.85 -0.14
C ALA A 164 15.36 9.76 -0.51
N LEU A 165 15.45 11.06 -0.22
CA LEU A 165 14.41 12.03 -0.55
C LEU A 165 14.28 12.26 -2.05
N THR A 166 15.39 12.37 -2.78
CA THR A 166 15.39 12.50 -4.24
C THR A 166 14.80 11.26 -4.90
N MET A 167 15.05 10.07 -4.36
CA MET A 167 14.43 8.83 -4.85
C MET A 167 12.91 8.80 -4.63
N ASP A 168 12.43 9.27 -3.47
CA ASP A 168 11.00 9.41 -3.22
C ASP A 168 10.35 10.43 -4.18
N LEU A 169 11.00 11.58 -4.40
CA LEU A 169 10.53 12.60 -5.35
C LEU A 169 10.53 12.07 -6.79
N ALA A 170 11.55 11.32 -7.20
CA ALA A 170 11.62 10.68 -8.51
C ALA A 170 10.48 9.68 -8.71
N SER A 171 10.19 8.84 -7.69
CA SER A 171 9.07 7.90 -7.72
C SER A 171 7.72 8.62 -7.85
N LEU A 172 7.53 9.72 -7.11
CA LEU A 172 6.30 10.53 -7.15
C LEU A 172 6.17 11.32 -8.44
N HIS A 173 7.28 11.86 -8.97
CA HIS A 173 7.31 12.56 -10.24
C HIS A 173 6.93 11.63 -11.39
N LEU A 174 7.44 10.40 -11.38
CA LEU A 174 7.08 9.38 -12.36
C LEU A 174 5.59 9.02 -12.26
N TYR A 175 5.06 8.89 -11.03
CA TYR A 175 3.63 8.65 -10.81
C TYR A 175 2.74 9.83 -11.23
N ARG A 176 3.19 11.07 -11.03
CA ARG A 176 2.50 12.30 -11.46
C ARG A 176 2.55 12.49 -12.97
N SER A 177 3.68 12.17 -13.62
CA SER A 177 3.80 12.17 -15.08
C SER A 177 2.84 11.15 -15.71
N CYS A 178 2.60 10.01 -15.05
CA CYS A 178 1.57 9.06 -15.47
C CYS A 178 0.13 9.59 -15.27
N ARG A 179 -0.08 10.56 -14.38
CA ARG A 179 -1.39 11.17 -14.07
C ARG A 179 -1.83 12.25 -15.06
N ALA A 180 -0.91 12.75 -15.89
CA ALA A 180 -1.23 13.69 -16.97
C ALA A 180 -2.07 13.05 -18.11
N ILE A 181 -2.17 11.72 -18.13
CA ILE A 181 -3.04 10.92 -19.00
C ILE A 181 -4.43 10.84 -18.31
N PRO A 182 -5.56 11.05 -19.02
CA PRO A 182 -6.83 11.52 -18.43
C PRO A 182 -7.32 10.75 -17.19
N LEU A 183 -7.63 11.55 -16.17
CA LEU A 183 -7.76 11.30 -14.72
C LEU A 183 -8.86 10.31 -14.26
N ASN A 184 -9.53 9.57 -15.15
CA ASN A 184 -10.73 8.81 -14.80
C ASN A 184 -10.53 7.29 -14.63
N SER A 185 -9.29 6.78 -14.72
CA SER A 185 -8.98 5.34 -14.62
C SER A 185 -8.39 4.90 -13.26
N LEU A 186 -8.12 5.83 -12.34
CA LEU A 186 -7.47 5.50 -11.07
C LEU A 186 -8.47 5.19 -9.96
N THR A 187 -8.31 4.02 -9.33
CA THR A 187 -9.13 3.60 -8.19
C THR A 187 -8.97 4.57 -7.02
N PRO A 188 -10.03 4.94 -6.29
CA PRO A 188 -9.94 5.82 -5.11
C PRO A 188 -8.92 5.33 -4.06
N GLN A 189 -8.71 4.01 -3.98
CA GLN A 189 -7.74 3.38 -3.09
C GLN A 189 -6.28 3.76 -3.43
N GLN A 190 -5.95 3.85 -4.72
CA GLN A 190 -4.60 4.24 -5.17
C GLN A 190 -4.31 5.71 -4.82
N ARG A 191 -5.31 6.59 -4.93
CA ARG A 191 -5.18 8.01 -4.55
C ARG A 191 -4.87 8.17 -3.07
N LEU A 192 -5.54 7.40 -2.21
CA LEU A 192 -5.29 7.39 -0.77
C LEU A 192 -3.88 6.88 -0.43
N GLN A 193 -3.39 5.87 -1.14
CA GLN A 193 -2.02 5.37 -0.93
C GLN A 193 -0.99 6.43 -1.32
N LEU A 194 -1.22 7.16 -2.41
CA LEU A 194 -0.35 8.25 -2.81
C LEU A 194 -0.33 9.41 -1.81
N SER A 195 -1.50 9.79 -1.26
CA SER A 195 -1.54 10.85 -0.25
C SER A 195 -0.81 10.44 1.02
N LYS A 196 -0.92 9.17 1.44
CA LYS A 196 -0.12 8.61 2.55
C LYS A 196 1.38 8.66 2.25
N ARG A 197 1.81 8.29 1.03
CA ARG A 197 3.23 8.37 0.62
C ARG A 197 3.74 9.82 0.67
N GLN A 198 2.93 10.79 0.24
CA GLN A 198 3.26 12.21 0.34
C GLN A 198 3.35 12.70 1.79
N LEU A 199 2.40 12.31 2.64
CA LEU A 199 2.43 12.67 4.06
C LEU A 199 3.64 12.08 4.79
N LEU A 200 3.98 10.82 4.49
CA LEU A 200 5.20 10.19 5.01
C LEU A 200 6.47 10.90 4.53
N LEU A 201 6.51 11.37 3.28
CA LEU A 201 7.62 12.16 2.75
C LEU A 201 7.75 13.51 3.49
N VAL A 202 6.64 14.22 3.67
CA VAL A 202 6.61 15.47 4.45
C VAL A 202 7.07 15.22 5.89
N LEU A 203 6.58 14.15 6.52
CA LEU A 203 7.01 13.74 7.85
C LEU A 203 8.50 13.40 7.91
N TYR A 204 9.05 12.76 6.87
CA TYR A 204 10.47 12.43 6.76
C TYR A 204 11.36 13.69 6.68
N ILE A 205 10.88 14.75 6.01
CA ILE A 205 11.57 16.05 5.95
C ILE A 205 11.59 16.74 7.30
N ILE A 206 10.44 16.81 7.95
CA ILE A 206 10.28 17.50 9.23
C ILE A 206 11.11 16.81 10.32
N ARG A 207 11.08 15.47 10.37
CA ARG A 207 11.61 14.70 11.50
C ARG A 207 13.14 14.71 11.62
N SER A 208 13.89 14.64 10.52
CA SER A 208 15.31 14.26 10.61
C SER A 208 16.29 15.42 10.44
N PRO A 209 16.37 16.14 9.29
CA PRO A 209 17.35 17.22 9.16
C PRO A 209 16.80 18.60 9.53
N PHE A 210 15.50 18.86 9.32
CA PHE A 210 14.91 20.18 9.58
C PHE A 210 14.86 20.47 11.08
N TYR A 211 14.44 19.47 11.85
CA TYR A 211 14.46 19.55 13.30
C TYR A 211 15.88 19.80 13.84
N GLU A 212 16.84 18.93 13.53
CA GLU A 212 18.19 18.99 14.12
C GLU A 212 19.00 20.23 13.70
N LYS A 213 18.76 20.81 12.51
CA LYS A 213 19.59 21.93 12.01
C LYS A 213 18.95 23.30 12.11
N GLN A 214 17.62 23.39 12.11
CA GLN A 214 16.92 24.67 11.94
C GLN A 214 15.87 24.93 13.01
N SER A 215 15.14 23.91 13.44
CA SER A 215 14.06 24.10 14.41
C SER A 215 14.50 23.88 15.85
N ARG A 216 15.48 23.00 16.11
CA ARG A 216 15.92 22.66 17.46
C ARG A 216 16.36 23.89 18.25
N ASP A 217 17.26 24.69 17.69
CA ASP A 217 17.80 25.87 18.38
C ASP A 217 16.71 26.94 18.62
N LYS A 218 15.79 27.10 17.65
CA LYS A 218 14.67 28.06 17.76
C LYS A 218 13.60 27.60 18.75
N ILE A 219 13.31 26.31 18.82
CA ILE A 219 12.34 25.74 19.77
C ILE A 219 12.92 25.81 21.17
N ASN A 220 14.21 25.49 21.34
CA ASN A 220 14.89 25.62 22.62
C ASN A 220 14.91 27.08 23.10
N ALA A 221 15.22 28.02 22.21
CA ALA A 221 15.19 29.45 22.50
C ALA A 221 13.77 30.03 22.74
N LEU A 222 12.71 29.31 22.38
CA LEU A 222 11.32 29.68 22.67
C LEU A 222 10.86 29.10 24.03
N LEU A 223 11.50 28.00 24.47
CA LEU A 223 11.15 27.28 25.69
C LEU A 223 11.92 27.80 26.92
N GLU A 224 13.10 28.39 26.72
CA GLU A 224 13.83 29.23 27.69
C GLU A 224 13.21 30.62 27.81
#